data_AF-A0A955B0Q0-F1
#
_entry.id   AF-A0A955B0Q0-F1
#
_cell.length_a   1.000
_cell.length_b   1.000
_cell.length_c   1.000
_cell.angle_alpha   90.00
_cell.angle_beta   90.00
_cell.angle_gamma   90.00
#
_symmetry.space_group_name_H-M   'P 1'
#
loop_
_entity.id
_entity.type
_entity.pdbx_description
1 polymer ?
#
loop_
_entity_poly.entity_id
_entity_poly.type
_entity_poly.pdbx_seq_one_letter_code
_entity_poly.pdbx_strand_id
1 'polypeptide(L)'
;KPSNLMLTPEGTIKLLDLGLALDRERQAAAHQQLTRTGQALGTIDFVAPEQLEDPSRVDARADIYSLGATMFALLSGTAPWDHRHYASPAKQVADVLGGERPSLKNRRASSDDRLDSLVERMLHRDPRQRPESLADVIPQL
;
A
#
# COMPACT_ATOMS: atom_id res chain seq x y z
N LYS A 1 -1.55 5.20 3.13
CA LYS A 1 -2.49 4.53 4.06
C LYS A 1 -3.69 5.43 4.37
N PRO A 2 -4.89 4.89 4.65
CA PRO A 2 -6.11 5.67 4.88
C PRO A 2 -6.01 6.72 5.98
N SER A 3 -5.31 6.45 7.08
CA SER A 3 -5.18 7.40 8.20
C SER A 3 -4.42 8.69 7.84
N ASN A 4 -3.75 8.73 6.69
CA ASN A 4 -3.06 9.91 6.18
C ASN A 4 -3.93 10.69 5.19
N LEU A 5 -5.19 10.28 4.96
CA LEU A 5 -6.14 10.99 4.10
C LEU A 5 -7.22 11.64 4.97
N MET A 6 -7.41 12.95 4.79
CA MET A 6 -8.46 13.71 5.48
C MET A 6 -9.48 14.23 4.48
N LEU A 7 -10.74 13.87 4.68
CA LEU A 7 -11.87 14.43 3.94
C LEU A 7 -12.32 15.74 4.61
N THR A 8 -12.30 16.84 3.88
CA THR A 8 -12.82 18.12 4.36
C THR A 8 -14.35 18.19 4.19
N PRO A 9 -15.04 19.09 4.92
CA PRO A 9 -16.49 19.29 4.75
C PRO A 9 -16.90 19.65 3.32
N GLU A 10 -15.98 20.27 2.55
CA GLU A 10 -16.18 20.64 1.14
C GLU A 10 -15.99 19.47 0.17
N GLY A 11 -15.74 18.25 0.67
CA GLY A 11 -15.55 17.06 -0.16
C GLY A 11 -14.14 16.91 -0.74
N THR A 12 -13.16 17.70 -0.27
CA THR A 12 -11.77 17.63 -0.75
C THR A 12 -10.97 16.66 0.09
N ILE A 13 -10.15 15.81 -0.55
CA ILE A 13 -9.19 14.96 0.16
C ILE A 13 -7.85 15.70 0.32
N LYS A 14 -7.36 15.78 1.56
CA LYS A 14 -6.02 16.30 1.90
C LYS A 14 -5.11 15.16 2.36
N LEU A 15 -3.88 15.17 1.87
CA LEU A 15 -2.83 14.24 2.33
C LEU A 15 -2.14 14.83 3.57
N LEU A 16 -2.04 14.03 4.61
CA LEU A 16 -1.36 14.34 5.86
C LEU A 16 -0.04 13.57 5.93
N ASP A 17 0.86 14.05 6.80
CA ASP A 17 2.11 13.37 7.16
C ASP A 17 3.04 13.09 5.96
N LEU A 18 3.58 14.17 5.40
CA LEU A 18 4.62 14.12 4.36
C LEU A 18 6.04 13.97 4.93
N GLY A 19 6.18 13.61 6.22
CA GLY A 19 7.46 13.64 6.95
C GLY A 19 8.54 12.72 6.38
N LEU A 20 8.14 11.72 5.58
CA LEU A 20 9.04 10.76 4.91
C LEU A 20 9.28 11.10 3.43
N ALA A 21 8.69 12.17 2.89
CA ALA A 21 8.66 12.42 1.44
C ALA A 21 9.98 13.01 0.87
N LEU A 22 10.93 13.43 1.71
CA LEU A 22 11.96 14.38 1.26
C LEU A 22 13.41 13.89 1.33
N ASP A 23 13.70 12.71 1.86
CA ASP A 23 15.10 12.26 2.01
C ASP A 23 15.21 10.73 1.97
N ARG A 24 15.85 10.20 0.91
CA ARG A 24 16.03 8.75 0.68
C ARG A 24 16.82 8.09 1.82
N GLU A 25 17.77 8.81 2.43
CA GLU A 25 18.54 8.29 3.56
C GLU A 25 17.66 8.21 4.82
N ARG A 26 16.81 9.21 5.05
CA ARG A 26 15.83 9.17 6.15
C ARG A 26 14.74 8.14 5.92
N GLN A 27 14.34 7.88 4.68
CA GLN A 27 13.41 6.79 4.36
C GLN A 27 14.02 5.44 4.75
N ALA A 28 15.27 5.16 4.33
CA ALA A 28 15.94 3.91 4.70
C ALA A 28 16.07 3.75 6.23
N ALA A 29 16.45 4.83 6.94
CA ALA A 29 16.55 4.83 8.40
C ALA A 29 15.19 4.68 9.10
N ALA A 30 14.13 5.33 8.59
CA ALA A 30 12.78 5.23 9.12
C ALA A 30 12.21 3.82 8.91
N HIS A 31 12.41 3.19 7.74
CA HIS A 31 11.98 1.82 7.49
C HIS A 31 12.68 0.81 8.42
N GLN A 32 13.98 1.00 8.71
CA GLN A 32 14.69 0.19 9.71
C GLN A 32 14.20 0.40 11.15
N GLN A 33 13.66 1.59 11.48
CA GLN A 33 13.04 1.84 12.77
C GLN A 33 11.62 1.28 12.86
N LEU A 34 10.84 1.31 11.77
CA LEU A 34 9.51 0.72 11.69
C LEU A 34 9.54 -0.79 12.02
N THR A 35 10.54 -1.53 11.52
CA THR A 35 10.65 -2.97 11.80
C THR A 35 10.97 -3.31 13.26
N ARG A 36 11.43 -2.34 14.08
CA ARG A 36 11.91 -2.58 15.46
C ARG A 36 10.90 -2.29 16.58
N THR A 37 9.87 -1.48 16.39
CA THR A 37 9.10 -0.88 17.52
C THR A 37 7.65 -1.34 17.66
N GLY A 38 7.18 -2.36 16.94
CA GLY A 38 5.83 -2.95 17.15
C GLY A 38 4.63 -2.06 16.77
N GLN A 39 4.83 -0.74 16.60
CA GLN A 39 3.85 0.20 16.02
C GLN A 39 3.64 0.00 14.50
N ALA A 40 4.42 -0.90 13.87
CA ALA A 40 4.43 -1.11 12.42
C ALA A 40 3.39 -2.11 11.90
N LEU A 41 2.76 -2.92 12.76
CA LEU A 41 1.82 -3.98 12.34
C LEU A 41 0.68 -3.46 11.44
N GLY A 42 0.19 -2.24 11.63
CA GLY A 42 -0.85 -1.67 10.75
C GLY A 42 -0.33 -0.89 9.55
N THR A 43 0.95 -0.48 9.55
CA THR A 43 1.52 0.31 8.45
C THR A 43 2.13 -0.58 7.37
N ILE A 44 2.66 -1.76 7.73
CA ILE A 44 3.23 -2.75 6.78
C ILE A 44 2.25 -3.11 5.67
N ASP A 45 0.95 -3.16 5.97
CA ASP A 45 -0.13 -3.42 4.98
C ASP A 45 -0.14 -2.45 3.79
N PHE A 46 0.50 -1.28 3.93
CA PHE A 46 0.54 -0.23 2.91
C PHE A 46 1.95 0.05 2.39
N VAL A 47 2.96 -0.72 2.83
CA VAL A 47 4.36 -0.56 2.41
C VAL A 47 4.63 -1.48 1.22
N ALA A 48 5.29 -0.96 0.19
CA ALA A 48 5.63 -1.74 -0.99
C ALA A 48 6.69 -2.81 -0.69
N PRO A 49 6.64 -4.00 -1.32
CA PRO A 49 7.58 -5.09 -1.06
C PRO A 49 9.05 -4.68 -1.17
N GLU A 50 9.39 -3.88 -2.19
CA GLU A 50 10.75 -3.39 -2.41
C GLU A 50 11.25 -2.46 -1.29
N GLN A 51 10.36 -1.78 -0.56
CA GLN A 51 10.74 -0.97 0.61
C GLN A 51 11.12 -1.85 1.81
N LEU A 52 10.66 -3.10 1.84
CA LEU A 52 11.01 -4.08 2.88
C LEU A 52 12.26 -4.88 2.51
N GLU A 53 12.46 -5.15 1.21
CA GLU A 53 13.60 -5.93 0.69
C GLU A 53 14.87 -5.08 0.55
N ASP A 54 14.79 -3.96 -0.17
CA ASP A 54 15.92 -3.07 -0.45
C ASP A 54 15.46 -1.61 -0.61
N PRO A 55 15.41 -0.86 0.51
CA PRO A 55 15.01 0.55 0.51
C PRO A 55 15.81 1.45 -0.43
N SER A 56 17.01 1.05 -0.84
CA SER A 56 17.87 1.87 -1.72
C SER A 56 17.43 1.88 -3.18
N ARG A 57 16.59 0.92 -3.59
CA ARG A 57 16.12 0.72 -4.97
C ARG A 57 14.69 1.18 -5.21
N VAL A 58 14.08 1.81 -4.21
CA VAL A 58 12.70 2.28 -4.25
C VAL A 58 12.56 3.46 -5.21
N ASP A 59 11.55 3.42 -6.07
CA ASP A 59 11.14 4.53 -6.93
C ASP A 59 9.67 4.91 -6.69
N ALA A 60 9.14 5.84 -7.49
CA ALA A 60 7.78 6.37 -7.33
C ALA A 60 6.67 5.31 -7.44
N ARG A 61 6.97 4.10 -7.95
CA ARG A 61 5.99 3.00 -8.04
C ARG A 61 5.68 2.39 -6.68
N ALA A 62 6.47 2.67 -5.65
CA ALA A 62 6.11 2.34 -4.28
C ALA A 62 4.87 3.13 -3.82
N ASP A 63 4.74 4.41 -4.21
CA ASP A 63 3.55 5.20 -3.90
C ASP A 63 2.30 4.67 -4.62
N ILE A 64 2.46 4.15 -5.85
CA ILE A 64 1.38 3.48 -6.59
C ILE A 64 0.88 2.27 -5.81
N TYR A 65 1.79 1.47 -5.25
CA TYR A 65 1.43 0.35 -4.40
C TYR A 65 0.71 0.81 -3.13
N SER A 66 1.25 1.80 -2.41
CA SER A 66 0.64 2.34 -1.20
C SER A 66 -0.75 2.93 -1.46
N LEU A 67 -0.96 3.54 -2.63
CA LEU A 67 -2.28 3.99 -3.08
C LEU A 67 -3.20 2.81 -3.36
N GLY A 68 -2.73 1.78 -4.07
CA GLY A 68 -3.50 0.55 -4.33
C GLY A 68 -3.96 -0.14 -3.05
N ALA A 69 -3.06 -0.24 -2.06
CA ALA A 69 -3.38 -0.79 -0.74
C ALA A 69 -4.40 0.09 0.01
N THR A 70 -4.27 1.41 -0.11
CA THR A 70 -5.22 2.36 0.47
C THR A 70 -6.60 2.25 -0.18
N MET A 71 -6.66 2.17 -1.51
CA MET A 71 -7.90 1.95 -2.26
C MET A 71 -8.56 0.63 -1.87
N PHE A 72 -7.79 -0.46 -1.81
CA PHE A 72 -8.28 -1.75 -1.38
C PHE A 72 -8.95 -1.66 0.01
N ALA A 73 -8.27 -1.01 0.96
CA ALA A 73 -8.79 -0.84 2.31
C ALA A 73 -10.08 -0.01 2.36
N LEU A 74 -10.16 1.07 1.58
CA LEU A 74 -11.35 1.93 1.54
C LEU A 74 -12.54 1.23 0.86
N LEU A 75 -12.28 0.41 -0.17
CA LEU A 75 -13.32 -0.26 -0.95
C LEU A 75 -13.83 -1.56 -0.30
N SER A 76 -12.98 -2.25 0.47
CA SER A 76 -13.31 -3.52 1.12
C SER A 76 -13.57 -3.39 2.63
N GLY A 77 -13.17 -2.27 3.24
CA GLY A 77 -13.20 -2.08 4.69
C GLY A 77 -12.07 -2.80 5.44
N THR A 78 -11.16 -3.49 4.75
CA THR A 78 -10.05 -4.24 5.34
C THR A 78 -8.76 -4.02 4.58
N ALA A 79 -7.63 -3.95 5.26
CA ALA A 79 -6.33 -3.88 4.59
C ALA A 79 -6.09 -5.11 3.67
N PRO A 80 -5.23 -4.99 2.64
CA PRO A 80 -5.07 -6.07 1.65
C PRO A 80 -4.62 -7.40 2.27
N TRP A 81 -3.76 -7.33 3.28
CA TRP A 81 -3.27 -8.49 4.01
C TRP A 81 -4.02 -8.77 5.33
N ASP A 82 -4.83 -7.85 5.86
CA ASP A 82 -5.64 -7.99 7.11
C ASP A 82 -4.84 -8.44 8.35
N HIS A 83 -4.04 -7.52 8.90
CA HIS A 83 -3.22 -7.67 10.12
C HIS A 83 -3.93 -8.31 11.33
N ARG A 84 -5.27 -8.24 11.43
CA ARG A 84 -6.05 -8.78 12.57
C ARG A 84 -5.96 -10.30 12.72
N HIS A 85 -5.55 -11.00 11.66
CA HIS A 85 -5.38 -12.45 11.65
C HIS A 85 -3.92 -12.91 11.72
N TYR A 86 -2.96 -11.99 11.85
CA TYR A 86 -1.54 -12.36 11.88
C TYR A 86 -1.07 -12.75 13.27
N ALA A 87 -0.47 -13.94 13.34
CA ALA A 87 0.19 -14.43 14.54
C ALA A 87 1.47 -13.64 14.88
N SER A 88 2.09 -12.93 13.91
CA SER A 88 3.30 -12.13 14.14
C SER A 88 3.60 -11.12 13.00
N PRO A 89 4.38 -10.05 13.27
CA PRO A 89 4.87 -9.14 12.23
C PRO A 89 5.66 -9.84 11.11
N ALA A 90 6.40 -10.90 11.43
CA ALA A 90 7.19 -11.64 10.45
C ALA A 90 6.31 -12.35 9.41
N LYS A 91 5.16 -12.89 9.83
CA LYS A 91 4.20 -13.52 8.90
C LYS A 91 3.54 -12.47 7.98
N GLN A 92 3.31 -11.26 8.48
CA GLN A 92 2.79 -10.17 7.67
C GLN A 92 3.78 -9.73 6.59
N VAL A 93 5.05 -9.55 6.95
CA VAL A 93 6.13 -9.29 5.98
C VAL A 93 6.20 -10.43 4.95
N ALA A 94 6.16 -11.68 5.40
CA ALA A 94 6.19 -12.83 4.49
C ALA A 94 5.03 -12.83 3.48
N ASP A 95 3.83 -12.40 3.87
CA ASP A 95 2.69 -12.33 2.95
C ASP A 95 2.75 -11.13 2.00
N VAL A 96 3.30 -10.00 2.44
CA VAL A 96 3.59 -8.85 1.55
C VAL A 96 4.61 -9.25 0.47
N LEU A 97 5.66 -9.99 0.85
CA LEU A 97 6.72 -10.42 -0.08
C LEU A 97 6.33 -11.65 -0.92
N GLY A 98 5.52 -12.55 -0.36
CA GLY A 98 5.35 -13.92 -0.84
C GLY A 98 3.89 -14.36 -1.05
N GLY A 99 2.94 -13.70 -0.42
CA GLY A 99 1.55 -14.12 -0.30
C GLY A 99 0.71 -13.89 -1.55
N GLU A 100 -0.39 -14.62 -1.67
CA GLU A 100 -1.34 -14.44 -2.76
C GLU A 100 -1.82 -12.99 -2.84
N ARG A 101 -1.91 -12.46 -4.07
CA ARG A 101 -2.34 -11.08 -4.26
C ARG A 101 -3.82 -10.95 -3.88
N PRO A 102 -4.19 -9.96 -3.07
CA PRO A 102 -5.57 -9.78 -2.65
C PRO A 102 -6.41 -9.23 -3.80
N SER A 103 -7.59 -9.83 -3.99
CA SER A 103 -8.61 -9.39 -4.95
C SER A 103 -9.76 -8.71 -4.21
N LEU A 104 -10.27 -7.60 -4.75
CA LEU A 104 -11.47 -6.94 -4.23
C LEU A 104 -12.68 -7.85 -4.34
N LYS A 105 -12.77 -8.70 -5.37
CA LYS A 105 -13.89 -9.64 -5.56
C LYS A 105 -14.03 -10.63 -4.41
N ASN A 106 -12.90 -11.06 -3.84
CA ASN A 106 -12.91 -11.96 -2.68
C ASN A 106 -13.50 -11.32 -1.42
N ARG A 107 -13.51 -9.98 -1.34
CA ARG A 107 -14.06 -9.22 -0.19
C ARG A 107 -15.40 -8.56 -0.49
N ARG A 108 -15.63 -8.20 -1.75
CA ARG A 108 -16.81 -7.52 -2.26
C ARG A 108 -17.11 -8.04 -3.68
N ALA A 109 -17.95 -9.07 -3.75
CA ALA A 109 -18.30 -9.73 -5.01
C ALA A 109 -18.95 -8.81 -6.06
N SER A 110 -19.54 -7.68 -5.63
CA SER A 110 -20.14 -6.66 -6.52
C SER A 110 -19.16 -5.58 -6.99
N SER A 111 -17.85 -5.81 -6.84
CA SER A 111 -16.82 -4.88 -7.34
C SER A 111 -16.74 -4.92 -8.87
N ASP A 112 -16.48 -3.76 -9.47
CA ASP A 112 -16.24 -3.62 -10.91
C ASP A 112 -14.94 -4.31 -11.32
N ASP A 113 -15.00 -5.16 -12.35
CA ASP A 113 -13.87 -5.92 -12.90
C ASP A 113 -12.67 -5.05 -13.27
N ARG A 114 -12.92 -3.86 -13.81
CA ARG A 114 -11.89 -2.90 -14.21
C ARG A 114 -11.16 -2.34 -12.99
N LEU A 115 -11.91 -2.00 -11.95
CA LEU A 115 -11.38 -1.47 -10.71
C LEU A 115 -10.59 -2.54 -9.94
N ASP A 116 -11.10 -3.77 -9.88
CA ASP A 116 -10.41 -4.92 -9.29
C ASP A 116 -9.07 -5.18 -10.00
N SER A 117 -9.10 -5.28 -11.33
CA SER A 117 -7.89 -5.49 -12.15
C SER A 117 -6.87 -4.36 -12.02
N LEU A 118 -7.33 -3.12 -11.81
CA LEU A 118 -6.44 -1.98 -11.57
C LEU A 118 -5.77 -2.10 -10.20
N VAL A 119 -6.56 -2.32 -9.14
CA VAL A 119 -6.04 -2.46 -7.77
C VAL A 119 -5.08 -3.65 -7.66
N GLU A 120 -5.40 -4.79 -8.27
CA GLU A 120 -4.52 -5.96 -8.30
C GLU A 120 -3.16 -5.70 -8.99
N ARG A 121 -3.14 -4.86 -10.04
CA ARG A 121 -1.89 -4.44 -10.69
C ARG A 121 -1.12 -3.42 -9.86
N MET A 122 -1.80 -2.48 -9.21
CA MET A 122 -1.14 -1.54 -8.29
C MET A 122 -0.48 -2.28 -7.13
N LEU A 123 -1.09 -3.39 -6.67
CA LEU A 123 -0.56 -4.27 -5.63
C LEU A 123 0.42 -5.36 -6.14
N HIS A 124 0.88 -5.26 -7.39
CA HIS A 124 1.85 -6.23 -7.89
C HIS A 124 3.18 -6.13 -7.15
N ARG A 125 3.81 -7.27 -6.82
CA ARG A 125 5.06 -7.29 -6.05
C ARG A 125 6.23 -6.69 -6.83
N ASP A 126 6.41 -7.13 -8.08
CA ASP A 126 7.35 -6.50 -9.01
C ASP A 126 6.85 -5.10 -9.41
N PRO A 127 7.58 -4.01 -9.11
CA PRO A 127 7.19 -2.64 -9.48
C PRO A 127 6.99 -2.46 -10.99
N ARG A 128 7.68 -3.24 -11.83
CA ARG A 128 7.61 -3.13 -13.29
C ARG A 128 6.28 -3.62 -13.88
N GLN A 129 5.49 -4.35 -13.10
CA GLN A 129 4.17 -4.84 -13.50
C GLN A 129 3.04 -3.92 -12.99
N ARG A 130 3.39 -2.86 -12.26
CA ARG A 130 2.45 -1.80 -11.85
C ARG A 130 2.30 -0.79 -13.00
N PRO A 131 1.27 0.09 -12.96
CA PRO A 131 1.25 1.28 -13.80
C PRO A 131 2.59 2.04 -13.70
N GLU A 132 3.03 2.63 -14.81
CA GLU A 132 4.34 3.29 -14.87
C GLU A 132 4.35 4.55 -14.00
N SER A 133 3.23 5.27 -13.95
CA SER A 133 3.03 6.48 -13.17
C SER A 133 1.64 6.56 -12.55
N LEU A 134 1.47 7.45 -11.57
CA LEU A 134 0.15 7.79 -11.03
C LEU A 134 -0.78 8.41 -12.09
N ALA A 135 -0.22 9.09 -13.10
CA ALA A 135 -1.01 9.65 -14.20
C ALA A 135 -1.70 8.56 -15.02
N ASP A 136 -1.07 7.39 -15.16
CA ASP A 136 -1.64 6.24 -15.87
C ASP A 136 -2.81 5.62 -15.10
N VAL A 137 -2.91 5.83 -13.79
CA VAL A 137 -3.98 5.28 -12.95
C VAL A 137 -5.30 6.03 -13.20
N ILE A 138 -5.25 7.36 -13.35
CA ILE A 138 -6.44 8.23 -13.48
C ILE A 138 -7.42 7.79 -14.58
N PRO A 139 -7.00 7.55 -15.84
CA PRO A 139 -7.95 7.17 -16.91
C PRO A 139 -8.57 5.78 -16.71
N GLN A 140 -8.12 5.01 -15.72
CA GLN A 140 -8.55 3.64 -15.45
C GLN A 140 -9.60 3.54 -14.33
N LEU A 141 -9.81 4.63 -13.60
CA LEU A 141 -10.94 4.83 -12.69
C LEU A 141 -12.22 5.14 -13.46
#